data_AF-A0A2X2KAN4-F1
#
_entry.id   AF-A0A2X2KAN4-F1
#
_cell.length_a   1.000
_cell.length_b   1.000
_cell.length_c   1.000
_cell.angle_alpha   90.00
_cell.angle_beta   90.00
_cell.angle_gamma   90.00
#
_symmetry.space_group_name_H-M   'P 1'
#
loop_
_entity.id
_entity.type
_entity.pdbx_description
1 polymer ?
#
loop_
_entity_poly.entity_id
_entity_poly.type
_entity_poly.pdbx_seq_one_letter_code
_entity_poly.pdbx_strand_id
1 'polypeptide(L)'
;MRIERVDDTTVKLFITYSDIEARGFSREDLWTNRKRGEEFFWSMMDEINEEEDFVVEGPLWIQVHAFEKVSKSQFLNLKMKI
;
A
#
# COMPACT_ATOMS: atom_id res chain seq x y z
N MET A 1 -5.58 2.53 -8.27
CA MET A 1 -5.46 2.60 -6.79
C MET A 1 -6.61 3.41 -6.15
N ARG A 2 -6.99 3.10 -4.91
CA ARG A 2 -7.89 3.91 -4.06
C ARG A 2 -7.34 3.99 -2.63
N ILE A 3 -7.37 5.19 -2.04
CA ILE A 3 -6.96 5.45 -0.65
C ILE A 3 -8.21 5.80 0.18
N GLU A 4 -8.27 5.33 1.42
CA GLU A 4 -9.30 5.65 2.41
C GLU A 4 -8.64 5.97 3.75
N ARG A 5 -8.83 7.19 4.26
CA ARG A 5 -8.40 7.56 5.61
C ARG A 5 -9.33 6.93 6.64
N VAL A 6 -8.75 6.18 7.58
CA VAL A 6 -9.48 5.55 8.68
C VAL A 6 -9.49 6.47 9.90
N ASP A 7 -8.33 7.06 10.21
CA ASP A 7 -8.11 8.04 11.27
C ASP A 7 -6.84 8.85 10.98
N ASP A 8 -6.42 9.71 11.91
CA ASP A 8 -5.24 10.58 11.78
C ASP A 8 -3.90 9.85 11.68
N THR A 9 -3.86 8.55 12.02
CA THR A 9 -2.64 7.73 12.00
C THR A 9 -2.77 6.52 11.08
N THR A 10 -3.96 6.26 10.55
CA THR A 10 -4.26 5.02 9.84
C THR A 10 -4.90 5.29 8.48
N VAL A 11 -4.30 4.71 7.44
CA VAL A 11 -4.83 4.71 6.08
C VAL A 11 -5.06 3.29 5.59
N LYS A 12 -6.08 3.13 4.75
CA LYS A 12 -6.35 1.91 4.00
C LYS A 12 -6.18 2.17 2.52
N LEU A 13 -5.43 1.29 1.85
CA LEU A 13 -5.24 1.35 0.42
C LEU A 13 -5.78 0.10 -0.25
N PHE A 14 -6.38 0.32 -1.41
CA PHE A 14 -6.84 -0.72 -2.32
C PHE A 14 -6.05 -0.56 -3.61
N ILE A 15 -5.10 -1.46 -3.83
CA ILE A 15 -4.23 -1.44 -4.99
C ILE A 15 -4.40 -2.73 -5.78
N THR A 16 -4.56 -2.61 -7.11
CA THR A 16 -4.68 -3.79 -7.98
C THR A 16 -3.29 -4.34 -8.32
N TYR A 17 -3.19 -5.60 -8.75
CA TYR A 17 -1.89 -6.12 -9.19
C TYR A 17 -1.33 -5.36 -10.38
N SER A 18 -2.18 -4.91 -11.31
CA SER A 18 -1.75 -4.08 -12.44
C SER A 18 -1.18 -2.72 -12.00
N ASP A 19 -1.72 -2.12 -10.94
CA ASP A 19 -1.15 -0.88 -10.36
C ASP A 19 0.26 -1.12 -9.76
N ILE A 20 0.50 -2.32 -9.18
CA ILE A 20 1.80 -2.71 -8.61
C ILE A 20 2.81 -2.94 -9.74
N GLU A 21 2.41 -3.67 -10.78
CA GLU A 21 3.24 -3.96 -11.96
C GLU A 21 3.59 -2.68 -12.73
N ALA A 22 2.65 -1.73 -12.86
CA ALA A 22 2.90 -0.44 -13.48
C ALA A 22 3.98 0.39 -12.75
N ARG A 23 4.20 0.12 -11.46
CA ARG A 23 5.27 0.72 -10.64
C ARG A 23 6.58 -0.08 -10.68
N GLY A 24 6.65 -1.15 -11.46
CA GLY A 24 7.84 -2.00 -11.60
C GLY A 24 8.04 -3.00 -10.47
N PHE A 25 6.99 -3.28 -9.68
CA PHE A 25 7.01 -4.28 -8.62
C PHE A 25 6.16 -5.49 -8.99
N SER A 26 6.53 -6.65 -8.46
CA SER A 26 5.69 -7.84 -8.48
C SER A 26 5.09 -8.11 -7.10
N ARG A 27 4.07 -8.96 -7.06
CA ARG A 27 3.57 -9.51 -5.78
C ARG A 27 4.65 -10.24 -4.98
N GLU A 28 5.69 -10.76 -5.61
CA GLU A 28 6.73 -11.49 -4.89
C GLU A 28 7.72 -10.51 -4.27
N ASP A 29 8.00 -9.38 -4.94
CA ASP A 29 8.85 -8.32 -4.41
C ASP A 29 8.34 -7.80 -3.06
N LEU A 30 7.02 -7.58 -2.93
CA LEU A 30 6.44 -7.03 -1.71
C LEU A 30 6.50 -8.01 -0.50
N TRP A 31 6.62 -9.33 -0.72
CA TRP A 31 6.56 -10.36 0.35
C TRP A 31 7.90 -11.01 0.63
N THR A 32 8.70 -11.25 -0.42
CA THR A 32 9.95 -12.02 -0.33
C THR A 32 11.18 -11.13 -0.34
N ASN A 33 11.07 -9.91 -0.87
CA ASN A 33 12.17 -8.96 -0.94
C ASN A 33 11.90 -7.75 -0.05
N ARG A 34 12.36 -7.84 1.21
CA ARG A 34 12.17 -6.78 2.20
C ARG A 34 12.51 -5.38 1.67
N LYS A 35 13.67 -5.23 1.01
CA LYS A 35 14.13 -3.93 0.49
C LYS A 35 13.16 -3.37 -0.54
N ARG A 36 12.70 -4.22 -1.47
CA ARG A 36 11.74 -3.80 -2.50
C ARG A 36 10.34 -3.55 -1.94
N GLY A 37 9.90 -4.35 -0.99
CA GLY A 37 8.68 -4.08 -0.23
C GLY A 37 8.75 -2.71 0.45
N GLU A 38 9.83 -2.43 1.17
CA GLU A 38 10.08 -1.13 1.80
C GLU A 38 10.05 0.01 0.77
N GLU A 39 10.74 -0.11 -0.37
CA GLU A 39 10.70 0.89 -1.45
C GLU A 39 9.29 1.14 -1.97
N PHE A 40 8.51 0.08 -2.19
CA PHE A 40 7.11 0.20 -2.59
C PHE A 40 6.30 0.95 -1.54
N PHE A 41 6.38 0.56 -0.26
CA PHE A 41 5.59 1.20 0.79
C PHE A 41 5.99 2.67 1.03
N TRP A 42 7.27 3.02 0.91
CA TRP A 42 7.72 4.41 0.97
C TRP A 42 7.17 5.25 -0.18
N SER A 43 7.19 4.72 -1.41
CA SER A 43 6.57 5.40 -2.56
C SER A 43 5.08 5.65 -2.32
N MET A 44 4.37 4.72 -1.69
CA MET A 44 2.95 4.89 -1.37
C MET A 44 2.75 5.95 -0.29
N MET A 45 3.64 6.02 0.71
CA MET A 45 3.59 7.07 1.74
C MET A 45 3.85 8.46 1.17
N ASP A 46 4.74 8.57 0.20
CA ASP A 46 5.00 9.83 -0.52
C ASP A 46 3.74 10.30 -1.25
N GLU A 47 3.11 9.42 -2.04
CA GLU A 47 1.83 9.69 -2.72
C GLU A 47 0.73 10.09 -1.72
N ILE A 48 0.65 9.44 -0.54
CA ILE A 48 -0.34 9.76 0.50
C ILE A 48 -0.07 11.12 1.15
N ASN A 49 1.19 11.46 1.43
CA ASN A 49 1.55 12.76 2.02
C ASN A 49 1.26 13.93 1.08
N GLU A 50 1.30 13.72 -0.23
CA GLU A 50 0.91 14.74 -1.19
C GLU A 50 -0.60 14.94 -1.25
N GLU A 51 -1.40 13.87 -1.12
CA GLU A 51 -2.87 13.95 -1.14
C GLU A 51 -3.50 14.33 0.21
N GLU A 52 -2.83 14.04 1.33
CA GLU A 52 -3.33 14.22 2.69
C GLU A 52 -2.26 14.85 3.59
N ASP A 53 -2.64 15.77 4.48
CA ASP A 53 -1.75 16.41 5.47
C ASP A 53 -1.39 15.41 6.60
N PHE A 54 -0.71 14.31 6.24
CA PHE A 54 -0.22 13.30 7.17
C PHE A 54 1.15 13.71 7.71
N VAL A 55 1.28 13.64 9.03
CA VAL A 55 2.57 13.78 9.70
C VAL A 55 3.15 12.38 9.88
N VAL A 56 4.09 12.01 9.00
CA VAL A 56 4.79 10.71 9.08
C VAL A 56 5.88 10.79 10.15
N GLU A 57 5.49 10.63 11.41
CA GLU A 57 6.40 10.56 12.55
C GLU A 57 6.26 9.23 13.28
N GLY A 58 7.16 8.28 12.98
CA GLY A 58 7.21 7.01 13.71
C GLY A 58 7.49 5.77 12.84
N PRO A 59 7.45 4.58 13.45
CA PRO A 59 7.59 3.32 12.73
C PRO A 59 6.33 2.99 11.93
N LEU A 60 6.50 2.70 10.64
CA LEU A 60 5.41 2.31 9.76
C LEU A 60 5.00 0.85 9.98
N TRP A 61 3.74 0.63 10.36
CA TRP A 61 3.13 -0.69 10.49
C TRP A 61 2.28 -1.00 9.27
N ILE A 62 2.45 -2.19 8.70
CA ILE A 62 1.80 -2.59 7.46
C ILE A 62 1.10 -3.92 7.64
N GLN A 63 -0.19 -3.95 7.35
CA GLN A 63 -0.99 -5.16 7.28
C GLN A 63 -1.50 -5.34 5.85
N VAL A 64 -1.20 -6.50 5.26
CA VAL A 64 -1.56 -6.82 3.87
C VAL A 64 -2.60 -7.94 3.86
N HIS A 65 -3.69 -7.73 3.12
CA HIS A 65 -4.67 -8.77 2.81
C HIS A 65 -4.83 -8.89 1.29
N ALA A 66 -4.58 -10.09 0.77
CA ALA A 66 -4.90 -10.40 -0.62
C ALA A 66 -6.39 -10.75 -0.74
N PHE A 67 -7.08 -10.08 -1.66
CA PHE A 67 -8.48 -10.35 -1.95
C PHE A 67 -8.63 -10.83 -3.39
N GLU A 68 -9.30 -11.96 -3.56
CA GLU A 68 -9.76 -12.44 -4.85
C GLU A 68 -11.26 -12.16 -4.96
N LYS A 69 -11.66 -11.21 -5.81
CA LYS A 69 -13.07 -11.01 -6.13
C LYS A 69 -13.43 -11.94 -7.29
N VAL A 70 -14.63 -12.52 -7.22
CA VAL A 70 -15.21 -13.43 -8.24
C VAL A 70 -15.19 -12.83 -9.66
N SER A 71 -15.13 -11.51 -9.77
CA SER A 71 -14.90 -10.78 -11.03
C SER A 71 -13.43 -10.37 -11.16
N LYS A 72 -12.56 -11.29 -11.57
CA LYS A 72 -11.18 -11.19 -12.18
C LYS A 72 -10.15 -10.17 -11.67
N SER A 73 -10.50 -9.17 -10.87
CA SER A 73 -9.61 -8.16 -10.35
C SER A 73 -9.14 -8.63 -8.99
N GLN A 74 -7.92 -9.16 -8.96
CA GLN A 74 -7.20 -9.41 -7.73
C GLN A 74 -6.70 -8.05 -7.20
N PHE A 75 -6.82 -7.80 -5.89
CA PHE A 75 -6.32 -6.57 -5.28
C PHE A 75 -5.76 -6.84 -3.88
N LEU A 76 -4.87 -5.96 -3.45
CA LEU A 76 -4.37 -5.92 -2.10
C LEU A 76 -5.13 -4.85 -1.32
N ASN A 77 -5.52 -5.20 -0.10
CA ASN A 77 -5.87 -4.23 0.91
C ASN A 77 -4.67 -4.06 1.85
N LEU A 78 -4.19 -2.83 1.93
CA LEU A 78 -3.09 -2.44 2.79
C LEU A 78 -3.67 -1.57 3.90
N LYS A 79 -3.41 -1.92 5.16
CA LYS A 79 -3.66 -1.03 6.29
C LYS A 79 -2.32 -0.57 6.82
N MET A 80 -2.08 0.73 6.74
CA MET A 80 -0.84 1.36 7.18
C MET A 80 -1.15 2.17 8.43
N LYS A 81 -0.32 2.03 9.46
CA LYS A 81 -0.40 2.84 10.68
C LYS A 81 0.96 3.49 10.94
N ILE A 82 0.94 4.80 11.08
CA ILE A 82 2.07 5.68 11.37
C ILE A 82 2.19 5.84 12.90
#